data_AF-A0A5C7A6M9-F1
#
_entry.id   AF-A0A5C7A6M9-F1
#
_cell.length_a   1.000
_cell.length_b   1.000
_cell.length_c   1.000
_cell.angle_alpha   90.00
_cell.angle_beta   90.00
_cell.angle_gamma   90.00
#
_symmetry.space_group_name_H-M   'P 1'
#
loop_
_entity.id
_entity.type
_entity.pdbx_description
1 polymer ?
#
loop_
_entity_poly.entity_id
_entity_poly.type
_entity_poly.pdbx_seq_one_letter_code
_entity_poly.pdbx_strand_id
1 'polypeptide(L)'
;MLPYLLVLSFVMFWITLEQKVLNRKSFWLPLIVLALFAGIRSYYVGTDSPGYVRSFINPLDIGEFKFRDDVEVGYQLLQYSILSLTRNYFWLFFITGLIVVYCYLKMIKKYSVNYLLSVFLFITLGTYIFFFNGLRQGLAMAIFVLATPYLLEKRIIPYVLISLLASLFHVSALFMIPFYLLSTIKIKMIYKVLISFFGSLVSSSFLVSYFAESNQRYEVYTEVSEKPGGLLVLSFFAIIMIFIYFISNVYRIKEENFDRLFTFYAVGVAFIIPVAMLGTNPSGPQRLLTYFIWPLILVLPIVFKKINNTLFSSLFVGLILTYFILTVSRFSDLTPYIINPIFEIF
;
A
#
# COMPACT_ATOMS: atom_id res chain seq x y z
N MET A 1 -13.24 -8.37 13.11
CA MET A 1 -13.28 -6.89 13.00
C MET A 1 -12.82 -6.19 14.27
N LEU A 2 -13.33 -6.56 15.46
CA LEU A 2 -13.03 -5.88 16.72
C LEU A 2 -11.52 -5.59 16.97
N PRO A 3 -10.57 -6.54 16.79
CA PRO A 3 -9.15 -6.25 17.01
C PRO A 3 -8.60 -5.11 16.14
N TYR A 4 -9.04 -5.02 14.87
CA TYR A 4 -8.62 -3.95 13.96
C TYR A 4 -9.09 -2.57 14.44
N LEU A 5 -10.34 -2.48 14.90
CA LEU A 5 -10.91 -1.22 15.41
C LEU A 5 -10.26 -0.82 16.74
N LEU A 6 -9.97 -1.78 17.63
CA LEU A 6 -9.26 -1.51 18.89
C LEU A 6 -7.86 -0.95 18.63
N VAL A 7 -7.10 -1.56 17.72
CA VAL A 7 -5.75 -1.05 17.37
C VAL A 7 -5.82 0.32 16.71
N LEU A 8 -6.77 0.54 15.80
CA LEU A 8 -6.99 1.86 15.19
C LEU A 8 -7.30 2.91 16.27
N SER A 9 -8.28 2.64 17.14
CA SER A 9 -8.67 3.55 18.21
C SER A 9 -7.53 3.82 19.19
N PHE A 10 -6.76 2.80 19.56
CA PHE A 10 -5.61 2.95 20.45
C PHE A 10 -4.51 3.82 19.84
N VAL A 11 -4.14 3.58 18.57
CA VAL A 11 -3.14 4.39 17.85
C VAL A 11 -3.60 5.85 17.74
N MET A 12 -4.87 6.08 17.37
CA MET A 12 -5.43 7.42 17.24
C MET A 12 -5.50 8.17 18.59
N PHE A 13 -5.90 7.46 19.64
CA PHE A 13 -5.91 7.98 21.00
C PHE A 13 -4.49 8.39 21.43
N TRP A 14 -3.50 7.51 21.25
CA TRP A 14 -2.14 7.79 21.70
C TRP A 14 -1.48 8.94 20.94
N ILE A 15 -1.65 9.00 19.62
CA ILE A 15 -1.14 10.13 18.82
C ILE A 15 -1.74 11.44 19.33
N THR A 16 -3.05 11.45 19.64
CA THR A 16 -3.73 12.64 20.17
C THR A 16 -3.21 13.01 21.56
N LEU A 17 -3.05 12.02 22.45
CA LEU A 17 -2.52 12.22 23.80
C LEU A 17 -1.10 12.79 23.76
N GLU A 18 -0.21 12.16 23.00
CA GLU A 18 1.19 12.57 22.90
C GLU A 18 1.34 13.94 22.25
N GLN A 19 0.52 14.26 21.25
CA GLN A 19 0.48 15.60 20.66
C GLN A 19 -0.01 16.65 21.67
N LYS A 20 -1.00 16.35 22.52
CA LYS A 20 -1.51 17.28 23.53
C LYS A 20 -0.55 17.47 24.71
N VAL A 21 0.08 16.40 25.17
CA VAL A 21 0.92 16.40 26.39
C VAL A 21 2.36 16.82 26.07
N LEU A 22 2.93 16.33 24.98
CA LEU A 22 4.35 16.52 24.64
C LEU A 22 4.58 17.43 23.42
N ASN A 23 3.51 17.94 22.79
CA ASN A 23 3.55 18.79 21.60
C ASN A 23 4.42 18.22 20.46
N ARG A 24 4.41 16.89 20.28
CA ARG A 24 5.22 16.22 19.26
C ARG A 24 4.41 15.19 18.48
N LYS A 25 4.78 15.00 17.22
CA LYS A 25 4.28 13.90 16.38
C LYS A 25 4.82 12.57 16.93
N SER A 26 3.94 11.80 17.56
CA SER A 26 4.21 10.41 17.98
C SER A 26 4.82 9.61 16.83
N PHE A 27 5.71 8.67 17.11
CA PHE A 27 6.36 7.89 16.06
C PHE A 27 6.60 6.46 16.52
N TRP A 28 7.28 6.31 17.65
CA TRP A 28 7.69 5.00 18.15
C TRP A 28 6.52 4.12 18.57
N LEU A 29 5.52 4.67 19.26
CA LEU A 29 4.40 3.86 19.73
C LEU A 29 3.50 3.37 18.57
N PRO A 30 3.04 4.22 17.63
CA PRO A 30 2.35 3.74 16.43
C PRO A 30 3.17 2.72 15.64
N LEU A 31 4.49 2.92 15.53
CA LEU A 31 5.39 1.97 14.86
C LEU A 31 5.36 0.59 15.51
N ILE A 32 5.60 0.53 16.82
CA ILE A 32 5.69 -0.73 17.55
C ILE A 32 4.33 -1.42 17.59
N VAL A 33 3.25 -0.69 17.88
CA VAL A 33 1.89 -1.26 17.98
C VAL A 33 1.44 -1.84 16.66
N LEU A 34 1.60 -1.12 15.56
CA LEU A 34 1.19 -1.62 14.24
C LEU A 34 2.10 -2.75 13.76
N ALA A 35 3.40 -2.72 14.06
CA ALA A 35 4.28 -3.85 13.76
C ALA A 35 3.91 -5.09 14.59
N LEU A 36 3.66 -4.93 15.89
CA LEU A 36 3.21 -6.02 16.77
C LEU A 36 1.88 -6.58 16.30
N PHE A 37 0.90 -5.73 15.96
CA PHE A 37 -0.39 -6.19 15.43
C PHE A 37 -0.24 -6.98 14.12
N ALA A 38 0.79 -6.69 13.30
CA ALA A 38 1.10 -7.53 12.16
C ALA A 38 1.81 -8.84 12.56
N GLY A 39 2.68 -8.80 13.58
CA GLY A 39 3.44 -9.94 14.08
C GLY A 39 2.62 -10.99 14.81
N ILE A 40 1.75 -10.56 15.74
CA ILE A 40 1.00 -11.45 16.64
C ILE A 40 -0.14 -12.20 15.94
N ARG A 41 -0.44 -11.90 14.67
CA ARG A 41 -1.50 -12.59 13.93
C ARG A 41 -1.08 -14.01 13.58
N SER A 42 -2.05 -14.92 13.58
CA SER A 42 -1.86 -16.27 13.03
C SER A 42 -1.64 -16.20 11.52
N TYR A 43 -0.93 -17.20 10.98
CA TYR A 43 -0.76 -17.34 9.53
C TYR A 43 -2.08 -17.61 8.78
N TYR A 44 -3.17 -17.92 9.49
CA TYR A 44 -4.52 -18.01 8.92
C TYR A 44 -5.16 -16.64 8.61
N VAL A 45 -4.62 -15.54 9.15
CA VAL A 45 -5.13 -14.18 8.89
C VAL A 45 -4.50 -13.64 7.61
N GLY A 46 -5.22 -13.69 6.50
CA GLY A 46 -4.74 -13.31 5.18
C GLY A 46 -4.58 -14.51 4.25
N THR A 47 -5.30 -14.52 3.12
CA THR A 47 -5.26 -15.54 2.06
C THR A 47 -3.84 -15.98 1.67
N ASP A 48 -2.90 -15.04 1.51
CA ASP A 48 -1.55 -15.33 1.02
C ASP A 48 -0.55 -15.67 2.17
N SER A 49 -0.95 -15.48 3.44
CA SER A 49 -0.09 -15.67 4.62
C SER A 49 0.43 -17.09 4.82
N PRO A 50 -0.37 -18.17 4.64
CA PRO A 50 0.13 -19.53 4.75
C PRO A 50 1.27 -19.82 3.76
N GLY A 51 1.22 -19.22 2.56
CA GLY A 51 2.26 -19.35 1.55
C GLY A 51 3.59 -18.75 1.99
N TYR A 52 3.57 -17.55 2.56
CA TYR A 52 4.79 -16.91 3.08
C TYR A 52 5.39 -17.65 4.26
N VAL A 53 4.55 -18.13 5.18
CA VAL A 53 5.01 -18.89 6.35
C VAL A 53 5.60 -20.23 5.94
N ARG A 54 4.93 -20.96 5.04
CA ARG A 54 5.47 -22.20 4.47
C ARG A 54 6.82 -21.96 3.80
N SER A 55 6.93 -20.91 2.97
CA SER A 55 8.20 -20.57 2.32
C SER A 55 9.30 -20.18 3.30
N PHE A 56 8.96 -19.66 4.47
CA PHE A 56 9.92 -19.24 5.50
C PHE A 56 10.40 -20.40 6.37
N ILE A 57 9.51 -21.34 6.73
CA ILE A 57 9.81 -22.46 7.64
C ILE A 57 10.34 -23.70 6.91
N ASN A 58 9.92 -23.91 5.65
CA ASN A 58 10.30 -25.12 4.89
C ASN A 58 11.79 -25.33 4.60
N PRO A 59 12.70 -24.33 4.58
CA PRO A 59 14.12 -24.62 4.56
C PRO A 59 14.47 -25.43 5.83
N LEU A 60 14.72 -26.74 5.65
CA LEU A 60 14.91 -27.72 6.74
C LEU A 60 16.11 -27.33 7.65
N ASP A 61 17.09 -26.63 7.06
CA ASP A 61 18.22 -25.98 7.73
C ASP A 61 18.64 -24.72 6.96
N ILE A 62 19.31 -23.77 7.63
CA ILE A 62 19.85 -22.56 6.98
C ILE A 62 21.01 -22.88 6.04
N GLY A 63 21.78 -23.93 6.33
CA GLY A 63 22.81 -24.44 5.43
C GLY A 63 22.24 -25.00 4.11
N GLU A 64 20.96 -25.34 4.11
CA GLU A 64 20.20 -25.81 2.94
C GLU A 64 19.34 -24.70 2.31
N PHE A 65 19.48 -23.44 2.76
CA PHE A 65 18.75 -22.33 2.16
C PHE A 65 19.28 -22.06 0.75
N LYS A 66 18.50 -22.45 -0.24
CA LYS A 66 18.80 -22.22 -1.65
C LYS A 66 18.00 -21.03 -2.16
N PHE A 67 18.71 -20.03 -2.67
CA PHE A 67 18.07 -18.93 -3.38
C PHE A 67 17.34 -19.48 -4.60
N ARG A 68 16.07 -19.11 -4.71
CA ARG A 68 15.21 -19.49 -5.83
C ARG A 68 15.17 -18.37 -6.85
N ASP A 69 15.19 -18.72 -8.13
CA ASP A 69 15.15 -17.73 -9.21
C ASP A 69 13.77 -17.07 -9.38
N ASP A 70 12.71 -17.71 -8.87
CA ASP A 70 11.32 -17.23 -8.97
C ASP A 70 10.88 -16.32 -7.81
N VAL A 71 11.80 -15.99 -6.91
CA VAL A 71 11.57 -15.12 -5.74
C VAL A 71 12.61 -14.00 -5.72
N GLU A 72 12.20 -12.78 -5.38
CA GLU A 72 13.08 -11.63 -5.42
C GLU A 72 14.18 -11.70 -4.34
N VAL A 73 15.43 -11.46 -4.76
CA VAL A 73 16.63 -11.67 -3.93
C VAL A 73 16.62 -10.88 -2.62
N GLY A 74 16.14 -9.64 -2.61
CA GLY A 74 16.07 -8.81 -1.41
C GLY A 74 15.08 -9.36 -0.38
N TYR A 75 13.97 -9.94 -0.83
CA TYR A 75 13.05 -10.65 0.05
C TYR A 75 13.66 -11.94 0.61
N GLN A 76 14.35 -12.72 -0.24
CA GLN A 76 15.03 -13.95 0.20
C GLN A 76 16.14 -13.65 1.22
N LEU A 77 16.91 -12.58 1.02
CA LEU A 77 17.92 -12.11 1.99
C LEU A 77 17.28 -11.72 3.32
N LEU A 78 16.12 -11.06 3.31
CA LEU A 78 15.36 -10.75 4.52
C LEU A 78 14.93 -12.05 5.23
N GLN A 79 14.33 -13.00 4.50
CA GLN A 79 13.93 -14.29 5.07
C GLN A 79 15.13 -15.04 5.66
N TYR A 80 16.23 -15.15 4.92
CA TYR A 80 17.47 -15.79 5.36
C TYR A 80 18.01 -15.16 6.65
N SER A 81 18.04 -13.83 6.71
CA SER A 81 18.52 -13.08 7.88
C SER A 81 17.66 -13.29 9.13
N ILE A 82 16.34 -13.51 8.96
CA ILE A 82 15.44 -13.81 10.09
C ILE A 82 15.58 -15.28 10.48
N LEU A 83 15.67 -16.17 9.49
CA LEU A 83 15.79 -17.62 9.69
C LEU A 83 17.08 -17.99 10.45
N SER A 84 18.16 -17.21 10.28
CA SER A 84 19.42 -17.41 11.01
C SER A 84 19.30 -17.17 12.51
N LEU A 85 18.26 -16.44 12.93
CA LEU A 85 17.99 -16.14 14.33
C LEU A 85 16.88 -17.02 14.90
N THR A 86 15.85 -17.32 14.09
CA THR A 86 14.66 -18.04 14.55
C THR A 86 13.82 -18.59 13.41
N ARG A 87 13.17 -19.73 13.66
CA ARG A 87 12.19 -20.34 12.74
C ARG A 87 10.76 -19.88 13.01
N ASN A 88 10.54 -19.02 14.01
CA ASN A 88 9.21 -18.54 14.37
C ASN A 88 8.74 -17.42 13.41
N TYR A 89 7.66 -17.70 12.66
CA TYR A 89 7.09 -16.78 11.68
C TYR A 89 6.54 -15.47 12.26
N PHE A 90 6.34 -15.38 13.59
CA PHE A 90 6.08 -14.11 14.27
C PHE A 90 7.10 -13.04 13.84
N TRP A 91 8.38 -13.40 13.82
CA TRP A 91 9.46 -12.48 13.48
C TRP A 91 9.44 -12.06 12.02
N LEU A 92 9.06 -12.95 11.10
CA LEU A 92 8.84 -12.60 9.70
C LEU A 92 7.81 -11.47 9.57
N PHE A 93 6.64 -11.64 10.19
CA PHE A 93 5.57 -10.64 10.11
C PHE A 93 5.89 -9.37 10.91
N PHE A 94 6.50 -9.50 12.09
CA PHE A 94 6.86 -8.37 12.94
C PHE A 94 7.94 -7.48 12.28
N ILE A 95 9.04 -8.08 11.79
CA ILE A 95 10.13 -7.33 11.15
C ILE A 95 9.65 -6.69 9.84
N THR A 96 8.85 -7.42 9.05
CA THR A 96 8.21 -6.84 7.85
C THR A 96 7.30 -5.67 8.23
N GLY A 97 6.50 -5.82 9.28
CA GLY A 97 5.65 -4.75 9.81
C GLY A 97 6.44 -3.54 10.28
N LEU A 98 7.58 -3.74 10.96
CA LEU A 98 8.49 -2.66 11.36
C LEU A 98 8.99 -1.87 10.14
N ILE A 99 9.48 -2.55 9.11
CA ILE A 99 10.00 -1.90 7.90
C ILE A 99 8.89 -1.11 7.21
N VAL A 100 7.73 -1.75 7.00
CA VAL A 100 6.59 -1.12 6.30
C VAL A 100 6.13 0.11 7.06
N VAL A 101 5.79 -0.04 8.34
CA VAL A 101 5.24 1.05 9.14
C VAL A 101 6.28 2.17 9.31
N TYR A 102 7.56 1.85 9.49
CA TYR A 102 8.62 2.85 9.59
C TYR A 102 8.70 3.74 8.34
N CYS A 103 8.74 3.15 7.15
CA CYS A 103 8.84 3.91 5.91
C CYS A 103 7.66 4.87 5.71
N TYR A 104 6.43 4.39 5.95
CA TYR A 104 5.23 5.22 5.86
C TYR A 104 5.22 6.31 6.92
N LEU A 105 5.43 5.99 8.20
CA LEU A 105 5.43 6.98 9.27
C LEU A 105 6.54 8.03 9.08
N LYS A 106 7.70 7.66 8.52
CA LYS A 106 8.78 8.59 8.21
C LYS A 106 8.33 9.63 7.18
N MET A 107 7.66 9.20 6.10
CA MET A 107 7.14 10.12 5.09
C MET A 107 5.95 10.94 5.60
N ILE A 108 5.03 10.32 6.33
CA ILE A 108 3.88 11.00 6.94
C ILE A 108 4.36 12.10 7.90
N LYS A 109 5.31 11.80 8.78
CA LYS A 109 5.85 12.77 9.76
C LYS A 109 6.50 13.96 9.07
N LYS A 110 7.21 13.72 7.96
CA LYS A 110 7.92 14.75 7.19
C LYS A 110 7.00 15.62 6.33
N TYR A 111 6.04 15.03 5.62
CA TYR A 111 5.28 15.74 4.57
C TYR A 111 3.81 16.03 4.90
N SER A 112 3.23 15.39 5.93
CA SER A 112 1.81 15.60 6.23
C SER A 112 1.54 16.95 6.91
N VAL A 113 0.51 17.65 6.42
CA VAL A 113 -0.08 18.85 7.04
C VAL A 113 -0.99 18.53 8.23
N ASN A 114 -1.47 17.28 8.36
CA ASN A 114 -2.24 16.79 9.51
C ASN A 114 -1.82 15.35 9.81
N TYR A 115 -0.89 15.22 10.77
CA TYR A 115 -0.26 13.94 11.11
C TYR A 115 -1.28 12.88 11.56
N LEU A 116 -2.22 13.25 12.43
CA LEU A 116 -3.24 12.34 12.97
C LEU A 116 -4.12 11.77 11.84
N LEU A 117 -4.62 12.65 10.96
CA LEU A 117 -5.45 12.21 9.83
C LEU A 117 -4.66 11.36 8.84
N SER A 118 -3.39 11.66 8.58
CA SER A 118 -2.57 10.82 7.71
C SER A 118 -2.33 9.42 8.27
N VAL A 119 -2.05 9.27 9.57
CA VAL A 119 -1.90 7.94 10.17
C VAL A 119 -3.22 7.17 10.13
N PHE A 120 -4.34 7.85 10.38
CA PHE A 120 -5.67 7.27 10.18
C PHE A 120 -5.83 6.72 8.75
N LEU A 121 -5.58 7.55 7.73
CA LEU A 121 -5.72 7.18 6.32
C LEU A 121 -4.77 6.05 5.92
N PHE A 122 -3.54 6.04 6.45
CA PHE A 122 -2.60 4.94 6.22
C PHE A 122 -3.16 3.59 6.65
N ILE A 123 -3.86 3.55 7.79
CA ILE A 123 -4.51 2.34 8.29
C ILE A 123 -5.78 2.04 7.49
N THR A 124 -6.64 3.04 7.29
CA THR A 124 -8.03 2.83 6.85
C THR A 124 -8.23 2.81 5.33
N LEU A 125 -7.31 3.35 4.52
CA LEU A 125 -7.34 3.20 3.06
C LEU A 125 -6.79 1.84 2.59
N GLY A 126 -6.49 0.92 3.52
CA GLY A 126 -5.99 -0.41 3.20
C GLY A 126 -4.48 -0.47 2.90
N THR A 127 -3.76 0.66 2.89
CA THR A 127 -2.31 0.70 2.62
C THR A 127 -1.51 -0.09 3.67
N TYR A 128 -1.82 0.07 4.96
CA TYR A 128 -1.22 -0.73 6.03
C TYR A 128 -1.63 -2.21 5.95
N ILE A 129 -2.91 -2.51 5.75
CA ILE A 129 -3.39 -3.90 5.78
C ILE A 129 -2.93 -4.69 4.56
N PHE A 130 -2.64 -4.02 3.44
CA PHE A 130 -2.25 -4.70 2.20
C PHE A 130 -1.10 -5.69 2.36
N PHE A 131 -0.06 -5.38 3.15
CA PHE A 131 1.10 -6.29 3.32
C PHE A 131 0.78 -7.57 4.12
N PHE A 132 -0.42 -7.69 4.69
CA PHE A 132 -0.87 -8.95 5.31
C PHE A 132 -1.10 -10.03 4.25
N ASN A 133 -1.41 -9.62 3.01
CA ASN A 133 -1.59 -10.50 1.86
C ASN A 133 -0.53 -10.28 0.77
N GLY A 134 -0.25 -9.04 0.40
CA GLY A 134 0.84 -8.73 -0.50
C GLY A 134 2.14 -8.50 0.27
N LEU A 135 2.67 -9.45 1.04
CA LEU A 135 3.81 -9.21 1.95
C LEU A 135 5.04 -8.66 1.20
N ARG A 136 5.46 -9.35 0.15
CA ARG A 136 6.57 -8.93 -0.73
C ARG A 136 6.30 -7.57 -1.40
N GLN A 137 5.12 -7.44 -2.00
CA GLN A 137 4.72 -6.21 -2.68
C GLN A 137 4.59 -5.02 -1.70
N GLY A 138 4.10 -5.26 -0.48
CA GLY A 138 3.96 -4.27 0.58
C GLY A 138 5.30 -3.76 1.09
N LEU A 139 6.31 -4.64 1.20
CA LEU A 139 7.70 -4.24 1.44
C LEU A 139 8.22 -3.33 0.33
N ALA A 140 8.05 -3.75 -0.93
CA ALA A 140 8.46 -2.96 -2.09
C ALA A 140 7.75 -1.59 -2.13
N MET A 141 6.45 -1.54 -1.88
CA MET A 141 5.68 -0.29 -1.76
C MET A 141 6.21 0.61 -0.65
N ALA A 142 6.48 0.05 0.53
CA ALA A 142 7.00 0.83 1.65
C ALA A 142 8.37 1.43 1.35
N ILE A 143 9.28 0.66 0.74
CA ILE A 143 10.58 1.16 0.28
C ILE A 143 10.39 2.24 -0.79
N PHE A 144 9.51 1.99 -1.77
CA PHE A 144 9.21 2.94 -2.85
C PHE A 144 8.65 4.27 -2.33
N VAL A 145 7.87 4.27 -1.25
CA VAL A 145 7.38 5.50 -0.60
C VAL A 145 8.52 6.41 -0.15
N LEU A 146 9.72 5.88 0.14
CA LEU A 146 10.91 6.70 0.40
C LEU A 146 11.39 7.50 -0.82
N ALA A 147 10.89 7.21 -2.03
CA ALA A 147 11.14 7.99 -3.25
C ALA A 147 10.34 9.30 -3.30
N THR A 148 9.39 9.53 -2.38
CA THR A 148 8.56 10.74 -2.30
C THR A 148 9.35 12.05 -2.44
N PRO A 149 10.45 12.28 -1.68
CA PRO A 149 11.22 13.53 -1.79
C PRO A 149 11.70 13.77 -3.22
N TYR A 150 12.13 12.72 -3.91
CA TYR A 150 12.71 12.82 -5.25
C TYR A 150 11.66 12.98 -6.34
N LEU A 151 10.46 12.45 -6.15
CA LEU A 151 9.30 12.77 -6.97
C LEU A 151 8.93 14.27 -6.83
N LEU A 152 8.92 14.79 -5.60
CA LEU A 152 8.60 16.19 -5.32
C LEU A 152 9.70 17.15 -5.81
N GLU A 153 10.97 16.79 -5.64
CA GLU A 153 12.12 17.61 -6.04
C GLU A 153 12.47 17.45 -7.53
N LYS A 154 11.75 16.60 -8.28
CA LYS A 154 12.04 16.27 -9.69
C LYS A 154 13.49 15.76 -9.88
N ARG A 155 13.93 14.87 -8.98
CA ARG A 155 15.24 14.20 -9.05
C ARG A 155 15.10 12.75 -9.49
N ILE A 156 15.30 12.48 -10.79
CA ILE A 156 15.06 11.15 -11.38
C ILE A 156 16.02 10.08 -10.88
N ILE A 157 17.31 10.40 -10.75
CA ILE A 157 18.34 9.40 -10.37
C ILE A 157 18.02 8.74 -9.02
N PRO A 158 17.87 9.48 -7.91
CA PRO A 158 17.55 8.86 -6.63
C PRO A 158 16.15 8.20 -6.60
N TYR A 159 15.20 8.71 -7.38
CA TYR A 159 13.89 8.04 -7.55
C TYR A 159 14.04 6.65 -8.19
N VAL A 160 14.82 6.55 -9.27
CA VAL A 160 15.10 5.29 -9.96
C VAL A 160 15.87 4.34 -9.06
N LEU A 161 16.89 4.81 -8.34
CA LEU A 161 17.66 3.98 -7.41
C LEU A 161 16.77 3.35 -6.31
N ILE A 162 15.83 4.12 -5.74
CA ILE A 162 14.88 3.58 -4.76
C ILE A 162 13.89 2.62 -5.42
N SER A 163 13.46 2.89 -6.65
CA SER A 163 12.57 1.98 -7.39
C SER A 163 13.26 0.64 -7.69
N LEU A 164 14.56 0.66 -8.05
CA LEU A 164 15.39 -0.53 -8.23
C LEU A 164 15.59 -1.28 -6.91
N LEU A 165 15.86 -0.57 -5.81
CA LEU A 165 15.96 -1.18 -4.48
C LEU A 165 14.64 -1.85 -4.07
N ALA A 166 13.51 -1.18 -4.28
CA ALA A 166 12.19 -1.75 -4.05
C ALA A 166 11.92 -2.98 -4.92
N SER A 167 12.44 -2.98 -6.16
CA SER A 167 12.28 -4.12 -7.08
C SER A 167 12.99 -5.40 -6.61
N LEU A 168 14.00 -5.27 -5.73
CA LEU A 168 14.63 -6.41 -5.08
C LEU A 168 13.69 -7.14 -4.10
N PHE A 169 12.58 -6.52 -3.70
CA PHE A 169 11.56 -7.14 -2.84
C PHE A 169 10.32 -7.56 -3.63
N HIS A 170 10.01 -6.84 -4.71
CA HIS A 170 8.94 -7.22 -5.64
C HIS A 170 9.15 -6.54 -7.00
N VAL A 171 9.27 -7.32 -8.08
CA VAL A 171 9.63 -6.80 -9.41
C VAL A 171 8.68 -5.71 -9.93
N SER A 172 7.40 -5.74 -9.51
CA SER A 172 6.41 -4.75 -9.93
C SER A 172 6.73 -3.30 -9.53
N ALA A 173 7.66 -3.06 -8.59
CA ALA A 173 8.12 -1.71 -8.28
C ALA A 173 8.80 -1.01 -9.48
N LEU A 174 9.31 -1.77 -10.46
CA LEU A 174 9.87 -1.21 -11.70
C LEU A 174 8.83 -0.45 -12.52
N PHE A 175 7.53 -0.80 -12.42
CA PHE A 175 6.47 -0.06 -13.08
C PHE A 175 6.43 1.41 -12.65
N MET A 176 6.95 1.76 -11.47
CA MET A 176 6.93 3.13 -10.97
C MET A 176 7.88 4.08 -11.72
N ILE A 177 8.89 3.55 -12.42
CA ILE A 177 9.89 4.34 -13.15
C ILE A 177 9.24 5.20 -14.24
N PRO A 178 8.45 4.67 -15.20
CA PRO A 178 7.82 5.50 -16.23
C PRO A 178 6.83 6.54 -15.66
N PHE A 179 6.16 6.25 -14.54
CA PHE A 179 5.21 7.21 -13.93
C PHE A 179 5.88 8.43 -13.31
N TYR A 180 7.18 8.37 -13.00
CA TYR A 180 7.94 9.56 -12.64
C TYR A 180 7.93 10.59 -13.78
N LEU A 181 8.20 10.15 -15.01
CA LEU A 181 8.23 11.03 -16.18
C LEU A 181 6.84 11.63 -16.41
N LEU A 182 5.81 10.78 -16.46
CA LEU A 182 4.42 11.24 -16.64
C LEU A 182 4.00 12.26 -15.57
N SER A 183 4.42 12.06 -14.32
CA SER A 183 4.07 12.97 -13.22
C SER A 183 4.83 14.30 -13.29
N THR A 184 6.05 14.32 -13.84
CA THR A 184 6.94 15.49 -13.82
C THR A 184 6.95 16.33 -15.09
N ILE A 185 6.53 15.79 -16.24
CA ILE A 185 6.45 16.55 -17.50
C ILE A 185 5.49 17.76 -17.39
N LYS A 186 5.83 18.85 -18.07
CA LYS A 186 5.09 20.14 -18.02
C LYS A 186 3.92 20.18 -19.02
N ILE A 187 2.98 19.26 -18.89
CA ILE A 187 1.70 19.28 -19.64
C ILE A 187 0.52 19.26 -18.67
N LYS A 188 -0.67 19.65 -19.14
CA LYS A 188 -1.89 19.63 -18.32
C LYS A 188 -2.18 18.23 -17.82
N MET A 189 -2.67 18.13 -16.59
CA MET A 189 -2.98 16.85 -15.91
C MET A 189 -3.90 15.94 -16.73
N ILE A 190 -4.90 16.51 -17.41
CA ILE A 190 -5.81 15.76 -18.27
C ILE A 190 -5.08 14.97 -19.37
N TYR A 191 -4.07 15.56 -20.01
CA TYR A 191 -3.29 14.85 -21.04
C TYR A 191 -2.47 13.72 -20.44
N LYS A 192 -1.93 13.88 -19.22
CA LYS A 192 -1.21 12.81 -18.52
C LYS A 192 -2.13 11.63 -18.19
N VAL A 193 -3.34 11.93 -17.72
CA VAL A 193 -4.38 10.93 -17.43
C VAL A 193 -4.78 10.19 -18.70
N LEU A 194 -5.02 10.91 -19.81
CA LEU A 194 -5.34 10.30 -21.10
C LEU A 194 -4.20 9.44 -21.66
N ILE A 195 -2.95 9.91 -21.59
CA ILE A 195 -1.77 9.13 -21.99
C ILE A 195 -1.68 7.85 -21.16
N SER A 196 -1.89 7.93 -19.85
CA SER A 196 -1.86 6.77 -18.95
C SER A 196 -2.97 5.76 -19.30
N PHE A 197 -4.20 6.24 -19.51
CA PHE A 197 -5.35 5.43 -19.88
C PHE A 197 -5.15 4.75 -21.23
N PHE A 198 -4.88 5.51 -22.30
CA PHE A 198 -4.72 4.94 -23.64
C PHE A 198 -3.45 4.10 -23.76
N GLY A 199 -2.37 4.49 -23.09
CA GLY A 199 -1.15 3.68 -22.99
C GLY A 199 -1.43 2.31 -22.35
N SER A 200 -2.22 2.27 -21.27
CA SER A 200 -2.66 1.00 -20.69
C SER A 200 -3.64 0.25 -21.57
N LEU A 201 -4.55 0.94 -22.27
CA LEU A 201 -5.54 0.29 -23.13
C LEU A 201 -4.87 -0.52 -24.24
N VAL A 202 -3.79 0.01 -24.81
CA VAL A 202 -3.01 -0.67 -25.87
C VAL A 202 -2.07 -1.73 -25.32
N SER A 203 -1.47 -1.51 -24.14
CA SER A 203 -0.42 -2.41 -23.60
C SER A 203 -0.90 -3.49 -22.64
N SER A 204 -2.05 -3.31 -21.98
CA SER A 204 -2.46 -4.18 -20.86
C SER A 204 -2.70 -5.63 -21.26
N SER A 205 -3.31 -5.91 -22.41
CA SER A 205 -3.52 -7.27 -22.90
C SER A 205 -2.19 -7.99 -23.13
N PHE A 206 -1.25 -7.32 -23.80
CA PHE A 206 0.10 -7.83 -24.06
C PHE A 206 0.89 -8.06 -22.76
N LEU A 207 0.80 -7.13 -21.81
CA LEU A 207 1.48 -7.27 -20.52
C LEU A 207 0.92 -8.45 -19.73
N VAL A 208 -0.40 -8.60 -19.68
CA VAL A 208 -1.04 -9.70 -18.96
C VAL A 208 -0.68 -11.05 -19.59
N SER A 209 -0.69 -11.17 -20.92
CA SER A 209 -0.29 -12.41 -21.60
C SER A 209 1.18 -12.75 -21.38
N TYR A 210 2.07 -11.75 -21.47
CA TYR A 210 3.51 -11.96 -21.22
C TYR A 210 3.79 -12.43 -19.78
N PHE A 211 3.09 -11.88 -18.78
CA PHE A 211 3.24 -12.34 -17.40
C PHE A 211 2.68 -13.74 -17.17
N ALA A 212 1.59 -14.10 -17.86
CA ALA A 212 1.02 -15.45 -17.78
C ALA A 212 1.97 -16.50 -18.36
N GLU A 213 2.54 -16.24 -19.54
CA GLU A 213 3.47 -17.16 -20.21
C GLU A 213 4.79 -17.34 -19.45
N SER A 214 5.24 -16.30 -18.74
CA SER A 214 6.51 -16.32 -18.00
C SER A 214 6.42 -16.93 -16.60
N ASN A 215 5.22 -17.15 -16.05
CA ASN A 215 5.05 -17.77 -14.74
C ASN A 215 3.67 -18.44 -14.62
N GLN A 216 3.66 -19.76 -14.44
CA GLN A 216 2.43 -20.55 -14.26
C GLN A 216 1.51 -20.03 -13.13
N ARG A 217 2.07 -19.34 -12.11
CA ARG A 217 1.26 -18.73 -11.05
C ARG A 217 0.40 -17.55 -11.56
N TYR A 218 0.81 -16.88 -12.63
CA TYR A 218 0.05 -15.79 -13.26
C TYR A 218 -1.06 -16.27 -14.18
N GLU A 219 -1.00 -17.50 -14.70
CA GLU A 219 -2.10 -18.10 -15.50
C GLU A 219 -3.42 -18.07 -14.72
N VAL A 220 -3.40 -18.47 -13.45
CA VAL A 220 -4.57 -18.45 -12.54
C VAL A 220 -5.14 -17.03 -12.35
N TYR A 221 -4.32 -15.99 -12.54
CA TYR A 221 -4.77 -14.60 -12.43
C TYR A 221 -5.27 -14.00 -13.74
N THR A 222 -5.10 -14.71 -14.87
CA THR A 222 -5.67 -14.33 -16.17
C THR A 222 -7.11 -14.82 -16.39
N GLU A 223 -7.56 -15.78 -15.60
CA GLU A 223 -8.96 -16.22 -15.62
C GLU A 223 -9.90 -15.07 -15.23
N VAL A 224 -11.02 -14.97 -15.96
CA VAL A 224 -12.04 -13.95 -15.71
C VAL A 224 -12.63 -14.20 -14.32
N SER A 225 -12.38 -13.28 -13.40
CA SER A 225 -12.87 -13.39 -12.02
C SER A 225 -14.31 -12.91 -11.94
N GLU A 226 -15.22 -13.80 -11.53
CA GLU A 226 -16.62 -13.45 -11.23
C GLU A 226 -16.78 -12.60 -9.95
N LYS A 227 -15.71 -12.42 -9.16
CA LYS A 227 -15.75 -11.64 -7.91
C LYS A 227 -15.60 -10.14 -8.19
N PRO A 228 -16.61 -9.29 -7.89
CA PRO A 228 -16.60 -7.85 -8.21
C PRO A 228 -15.68 -7.00 -7.32
N GLY A 229 -14.93 -7.60 -6.39
CA GLY A 229 -14.18 -6.90 -5.35
C GLY A 229 -13.13 -5.91 -5.88
N GLY A 230 -12.40 -6.28 -6.92
CA GLY A 230 -11.39 -5.40 -7.54
C GLY A 230 -12.01 -4.15 -8.18
N LEU A 231 -13.13 -4.33 -8.88
CA LEU A 231 -13.88 -3.22 -9.47
C LEU A 231 -14.38 -2.26 -8.40
N LEU A 232 -14.93 -2.77 -7.29
CA LEU A 232 -15.40 -1.93 -6.16
C LEU A 232 -14.26 -1.08 -5.58
N VAL A 233 -13.08 -1.68 -5.37
CA VAL A 233 -11.89 -0.96 -4.87
C VAL A 233 -11.44 0.10 -5.86
N LEU A 234 -11.35 -0.23 -7.15
CA LEU A 234 -10.99 0.71 -8.20
C LEU A 234 -12.00 1.86 -8.30
N SER A 235 -13.31 1.58 -8.29
CA SER A 235 -14.37 2.58 -8.32
C SER A 235 -14.29 3.52 -7.13
N PHE A 236 -14.03 3.01 -5.93
CA PHE A 236 -13.85 3.85 -4.73
C PHE A 236 -12.71 4.86 -4.92
N PHE A 237 -11.55 4.42 -5.39
CA PHE A 237 -10.42 5.31 -5.64
C PHE A 237 -10.66 6.24 -6.85
N ALA A 238 -11.34 5.80 -7.90
CA ALA A 238 -11.75 6.67 -9.00
C ALA A 238 -12.70 7.79 -8.54
N ILE A 239 -13.65 7.49 -7.65
CA ILE A 239 -14.54 8.49 -7.04
C ILE A 239 -13.74 9.48 -6.20
N ILE A 240 -12.79 9.01 -5.38
CA ILE A 240 -11.90 9.90 -4.62
C ILE A 240 -11.08 10.80 -5.56
N MET A 241 -10.61 10.28 -6.69
CA MET A 241 -9.87 11.07 -7.70
C MET A 241 -10.74 12.20 -8.26
N ILE A 242 -11.97 11.90 -8.67
CA ILE A 242 -12.92 12.89 -9.19
C ILE A 242 -13.25 13.92 -8.11
N PHE A 243 -13.49 13.47 -6.88
CA PHE A 243 -13.74 14.33 -5.73
C PHE A 243 -12.58 15.31 -5.47
N ILE A 244 -11.34 14.82 -5.42
CA ILE A 244 -10.16 15.68 -5.20
C ILE A 244 -10.01 16.69 -6.34
N TYR A 245 -10.21 16.27 -7.60
CA TYR A 245 -10.17 17.18 -8.75
C TYR A 245 -11.24 18.28 -8.67
N PHE A 246 -12.46 17.95 -8.27
CA PHE A 246 -13.51 18.94 -8.10
C PHE A 246 -13.17 19.95 -7.00
N ILE A 247 -12.77 19.45 -5.81
CA ILE A 247 -12.44 20.31 -4.68
C ILE A 247 -11.19 21.16 -4.93
N SER A 248 -10.16 20.62 -5.60
CA SER A 248 -8.96 21.38 -5.91
C SER A 248 -9.26 22.59 -6.81
N ASN A 249 -10.20 22.45 -7.74
CA ASN A 249 -10.67 23.55 -8.58
C ASN A 249 -11.55 24.55 -7.83
N VAL A 250 -12.53 24.08 -7.04
CA VAL A 250 -13.43 24.94 -6.25
C VAL A 250 -12.66 25.79 -5.24
N TYR A 251 -11.74 25.17 -4.48
CA TYR A 251 -10.94 25.84 -3.46
C TYR A 251 -9.59 26.37 -3.97
N ARG A 252 -9.33 26.26 -5.27
CA ARG A 252 -8.12 26.75 -5.96
C ARG A 252 -6.82 26.34 -5.23
N ILE A 253 -6.70 25.05 -4.92
CA ILE A 253 -5.50 24.50 -4.27
C ILE A 253 -4.34 24.58 -5.25
N LYS A 254 -3.38 25.48 -5.01
CA LYS A 254 -2.21 25.73 -5.86
C LYS A 254 -0.92 25.45 -5.08
N GLU A 255 -0.69 24.18 -4.78
CA GLU A 255 0.51 23.74 -4.06
C GLU A 255 1.26 22.73 -4.95
N GLU A 256 2.49 23.01 -5.34
CA GLU A 256 3.21 22.18 -6.32
C GLU A 256 3.39 20.73 -5.85
N ASN A 257 3.55 20.53 -4.55
CA ASN A 257 3.64 19.19 -3.96
C ASN A 257 2.30 18.45 -4.00
N PHE A 258 1.19 19.15 -3.77
CA PHE A 258 -0.16 18.61 -3.91
C PHE A 258 -0.40 18.18 -5.36
N ASP A 259 -0.11 19.07 -6.33
CA ASP A 259 -0.34 18.81 -7.75
C ASP A 259 0.44 17.59 -8.24
N ARG A 260 1.71 17.45 -7.84
CA ARG A 260 2.53 16.28 -8.19
C ARG A 260 1.99 14.97 -7.60
N LEU A 261 1.68 14.97 -6.30
CA LEU A 261 1.18 13.77 -5.61
C LEU A 261 -0.20 13.37 -6.15
N PHE A 262 -1.08 14.34 -6.38
CA PHE A 262 -2.39 14.10 -6.96
C PHE A 262 -2.30 13.63 -8.41
N THR A 263 -1.38 14.21 -9.21
CA THR A 263 -1.10 13.73 -10.58
C THR A 263 -0.64 12.28 -10.56
N PHE A 264 0.34 11.92 -9.71
CA PHE A 264 0.84 10.55 -9.60
C PHE A 264 -0.28 9.55 -9.26
N TYR A 265 -1.13 9.90 -8.29
CA TYR A 265 -2.32 9.12 -7.95
C TYR A 265 -3.27 8.95 -9.15
N ALA A 266 -3.63 10.06 -9.80
CA ALA A 266 -4.63 10.04 -10.87
C ALA A 266 -4.17 9.29 -12.12
N VAL A 267 -2.89 9.43 -12.52
CA VAL A 267 -2.35 8.65 -13.65
C VAL A 267 -2.33 7.16 -13.32
N GLY A 268 -2.07 6.81 -12.06
CA GLY A 268 -2.14 5.43 -11.57
C GLY A 268 -3.55 4.83 -11.63
N VAL A 269 -4.54 5.55 -11.11
CA VAL A 269 -5.95 5.13 -11.20
C VAL A 269 -6.36 4.97 -12.66
N ALA A 270 -6.01 5.93 -13.53
CA ALA A 270 -6.32 5.88 -14.95
C ALA A 270 -5.66 4.69 -15.68
N PHE A 271 -4.43 4.33 -15.29
CA PHE A 271 -3.73 3.15 -15.81
C PHE A 271 -4.47 1.85 -15.47
N ILE A 272 -5.04 1.74 -14.26
CA ILE A 272 -5.66 0.49 -13.81
C ILE A 272 -7.04 0.26 -14.44
N ILE A 273 -7.72 1.29 -14.94
CA ILE A 273 -9.06 1.14 -15.53
C ILE A 273 -9.07 0.12 -16.69
N PRO A 274 -8.23 0.26 -17.74
CA PRO A 274 -8.20 -0.75 -18.81
C PRO A 274 -7.77 -2.14 -18.33
N VAL A 275 -6.81 -2.22 -17.39
CA VAL A 275 -6.37 -3.49 -16.79
C VAL A 275 -7.54 -4.22 -16.11
N ALA A 276 -8.41 -3.48 -15.41
CA ALA A 276 -9.59 -4.03 -14.77
C ALA A 276 -10.68 -4.42 -15.78
N MET A 277 -10.81 -3.70 -16.90
CA MET A 277 -11.77 -4.01 -17.97
C MET A 277 -11.48 -5.34 -18.68
N LEU A 278 -10.24 -5.85 -18.60
CA LEU A 278 -9.89 -7.19 -19.09
C LEU A 278 -10.50 -8.33 -18.25
N GLY A 279 -11.15 -8.03 -17.12
CA GLY A 279 -11.74 -9.05 -16.24
C GLY A 279 -10.73 -9.86 -15.43
N THR A 280 -9.45 -9.44 -15.45
CA THR A 280 -8.36 -10.11 -14.73
C THR A 280 -8.65 -10.23 -13.24
N ASN A 281 -8.09 -11.26 -12.60
CA ASN A 281 -8.28 -11.45 -11.17
C ASN A 281 -7.74 -10.23 -10.38
N PRO A 282 -8.54 -9.66 -9.45
CA PRO A 282 -8.10 -8.55 -8.59
C PRO A 282 -6.83 -8.83 -7.79
N SER A 283 -6.50 -10.10 -7.58
CA SER A 283 -5.29 -10.55 -6.88
C SER A 283 -4.03 -10.55 -7.75
N GLY A 284 -4.14 -10.28 -9.05
CA GLY A 284 -3.02 -10.20 -9.98
C GLY A 284 -2.74 -8.75 -10.42
N PRO A 285 -2.85 -8.42 -11.72
CA PRO A 285 -2.44 -7.11 -12.26
C PRO A 285 -3.09 -5.90 -11.60
N GLN A 286 -4.35 -6.01 -11.16
CA GLN A 286 -5.05 -4.91 -10.50
C GLN A 286 -4.42 -4.49 -9.17
N ARG A 287 -3.61 -5.36 -8.53
CA ARG A 287 -2.85 -5.01 -7.32
C ARG A 287 -1.86 -3.88 -7.57
N LEU A 288 -1.49 -3.58 -8.81
CA LEU A 288 -0.65 -2.41 -9.15
C LEU A 288 -1.26 -1.09 -8.65
N LEU A 289 -2.59 -0.99 -8.54
CA LEU A 289 -3.27 0.17 -7.98
C LEU A 289 -2.70 0.58 -6.61
N THR A 290 -2.30 -0.39 -5.80
CA THR A 290 -1.83 -0.15 -4.44
C THR A 290 -0.55 0.68 -4.37
N TYR A 291 0.29 0.68 -5.41
CA TYR A 291 1.44 1.59 -5.49
C TYR A 291 1.05 3.06 -5.70
N PHE A 292 -0.17 3.32 -6.19
CA PHE A 292 -0.62 4.67 -6.52
C PHE A 292 -1.50 5.30 -5.46
N ILE A 293 -2.05 4.54 -4.51
CA ILE A 293 -3.03 5.06 -3.52
C ILE A 293 -2.38 5.76 -2.32
N TRP A 294 -1.12 5.47 -1.99
CA TRP A 294 -0.46 6.07 -0.83
C TRP A 294 -0.37 7.61 -0.85
N PRO A 295 -0.29 8.33 -1.98
CA PRO A 295 -0.31 9.79 -1.99
C PRO A 295 -1.57 10.37 -1.34
N LEU A 296 -2.70 9.63 -1.33
CA LEU A 296 -3.92 10.05 -0.64
C LEU A 296 -3.71 10.31 0.85
N ILE A 297 -2.76 9.60 1.47
CA ILE A 297 -2.38 9.78 2.88
C ILE A 297 -1.88 11.22 3.13
N LEU A 298 -1.27 11.86 2.13
CA LEU A 298 -0.74 13.23 2.20
C LEU A 298 -1.68 14.26 1.55
N VAL A 299 -2.39 13.87 0.49
CA VAL A 299 -3.27 14.73 -0.30
C VAL A 299 -4.58 15.04 0.42
N LEU A 300 -5.28 14.04 0.96
CA LEU A 300 -6.58 14.23 1.62
C LEU A 300 -6.51 15.18 2.84
N PRO A 301 -5.46 15.14 3.69
CA PRO A 301 -5.27 16.15 4.73
C PRO A 301 -5.26 17.60 4.24
N ILE A 302 -4.68 17.86 3.08
CA ILE A 302 -4.64 19.20 2.46
C ILE A 302 -6.05 19.59 2.03
N VAL A 303 -6.75 18.68 1.35
CA VAL A 303 -8.15 18.86 0.91
C VAL A 303 -9.04 19.21 2.11
N PHE A 304 -8.94 18.46 3.20
CA PHE A 304 -9.76 18.65 4.40
C PHE A 304 -9.47 19.99 5.07
N LYS A 305 -8.19 20.36 5.17
CA LYS A 305 -7.77 21.65 5.72
C LYS A 305 -8.34 22.82 4.91
N LYS A 306 -8.47 22.68 3.59
CA LYS A 306 -9.02 23.72 2.70
C LYS A 306 -10.53 23.84 2.80
N ILE A 307 -11.24 22.72 2.90
CA ILE A 307 -12.71 22.70 3.12
C ILE A 307 -13.05 23.29 4.49
N ASN A 308 -12.25 22.97 5.52
CA ASN A 308 -12.38 23.49 6.88
C ASN A 308 -13.82 23.37 7.45
N ASN A 309 -14.47 22.22 7.22
CA ASN A 309 -15.83 21.95 7.70
C ASN A 309 -15.86 20.63 8.47
N THR A 310 -16.17 20.69 9.77
CA THR A 310 -16.14 19.54 10.68
C THR A 310 -17.17 18.46 10.32
N LEU A 311 -18.39 18.86 9.93
CA LEU A 311 -19.44 17.90 9.54
C LEU A 311 -19.00 17.12 8.30
N PHE A 312 -18.51 17.84 7.28
CA PHE A 312 -17.98 17.24 6.07
C PHE A 312 -16.83 16.27 6.37
N SER A 313 -15.84 16.71 7.16
CA SER A 313 -14.71 15.86 7.55
C SER A 313 -15.16 14.61 8.31
N SER A 314 -16.16 14.73 9.19
CA SER A 314 -16.70 13.60 9.96
C SER A 314 -17.43 12.60 9.06
N LEU A 315 -18.25 13.07 8.13
CA LEU A 315 -18.93 12.23 7.14
C LEU A 315 -17.94 11.47 6.26
N PHE A 316 -16.89 12.15 5.79
CA PHE A 316 -15.87 11.51 4.95
C PHE A 316 -15.02 10.49 5.75
N VAL A 317 -14.69 10.78 7.01
CA VAL A 317 -14.08 9.80 7.92
C VAL A 317 -14.99 8.58 8.09
N GLY A 318 -16.29 8.78 8.24
CA GLY A 318 -17.30 7.70 8.27
C GLY A 318 -17.33 6.86 6.99
N LEU A 319 -17.24 7.51 5.82
CA LEU A 319 -17.13 6.82 4.52
C LEU A 319 -15.87 5.96 4.45
N ILE A 320 -14.72 6.50 4.86
CA ILE A 320 -13.45 5.76 4.88
C ILE A 320 -13.49 4.60 5.87
N LEU A 321 -14.09 4.78 7.05
CA LEU A 321 -14.29 3.68 8.01
C LEU A 321 -15.19 2.59 7.44
N THR A 322 -16.27 2.96 6.76
CA THR A 322 -17.14 2.00 6.07
C THR A 322 -16.36 1.22 5.02
N TYR A 323 -15.57 1.91 4.18
CA TYR A 323 -14.68 1.27 3.21
C TYR A 323 -13.69 0.30 3.88
N PHE A 324 -13.05 0.73 4.96
CA PHE A 324 -12.11 -0.10 5.72
C PHE A 324 -12.78 -1.36 6.28
N ILE A 325 -13.94 -1.22 6.93
CA ILE A 325 -14.69 -2.34 7.51
C ILE A 325 -15.13 -3.31 6.41
N LEU A 326 -15.65 -2.81 5.29
CA LEU A 326 -16.08 -3.64 4.16
C LEU A 326 -14.90 -4.41 3.58
N THR A 327 -13.78 -3.72 3.32
CA THR A 327 -12.61 -4.35 2.70
C THR A 327 -11.98 -5.41 3.60
N VAL A 328 -11.83 -5.12 4.89
CA VAL A 328 -11.26 -6.07 5.86
C VAL A 328 -12.22 -7.24 6.14
N SER A 329 -13.53 -7.03 6.11
CA SER A 329 -14.50 -8.11 6.38
C SER A 329 -14.77 -9.03 5.18
N ARG A 330 -14.64 -8.49 3.96
CA ARG A 330 -15.10 -9.18 2.74
C ARG A 330 -13.97 -9.64 1.83
N PHE A 331 -12.76 -9.10 1.98
CA PHE A 331 -11.64 -9.44 1.12
C PHE A 331 -10.47 -10.09 1.88
N SER A 332 -9.85 -11.03 1.18
CA SER A 332 -8.51 -11.56 1.50
C SER A 332 -8.35 -12.22 2.88
N ASP A 333 -9.41 -12.83 3.40
CA ASP A 333 -9.42 -13.65 4.63
C ASP A 333 -8.77 -12.98 5.85
N LEU A 334 -8.99 -11.67 6.00
CA LEU A 334 -8.47 -10.88 7.12
C LEU A 334 -9.33 -11.00 8.38
N THR A 335 -10.55 -11.52 8.26
CA THR A 335 -11.44 -11.75 9.40
C THR A 335 -11.93 -13.19 9.47
N PRO A 336 -11.99 -13.80 10.67
CA PRO A 336 -11.62 -13.24 11.97
C PRO A 336 -10.11 -13.01 12.13
N TYR A 337 -9.74 -12.04 12.97
CA TYR A 337 -8.34 -11.88 13.35
C TYR A 337 -8.04 -12.89 14.45
N ILE A 338 -7.19 -13.86 14.14
CA ILE A 338 -6.78 -14.94 15.04
C ILE A 338 -5.37 -14.63 15.52
N ILE A 339 -5.13 -14.78 16.83
CA ILE A 339 -3.80 -14.60 17.42
C ILE A 339 -2.95 -15.83 17.08
N ASN A 340 -1.66 -15.62 16.85
CA ASN A 340 -0.71 -16.71 16.63
C ASN A 340 -0.74 -17.64 17.86
N PRO A 341 -0.94 -18.97 17.68
CA PRO A 341 -1.06 -19.92 18.78
C PRO A 341 0.08 -19.88 19.81
N ILE A 342 1.26 -19.39 19.43
CA ILE A 342 2.37 -19.22 20.39
C ILE A 342 2.08 -18.21 21.51
N PHE A 343 1.10 -17.32 21.32
CA PHE A 343 0.68 -16.33 22.32
C PHE A 343 -0.65 -16.68 22.99
N GLU A 344 -1.25 -17.83 22.66
CA GLU A 344 -2.44 -18.30 23.37
C GLU A 344 -2.03 -18.70 24.79
N ILE A 345 -2.52 -17.95 25.78
CA ILE A 345 -2.37 -18.29 27.19
C ILE A 345 -3.57 -19.19 27.52
N PHE A 346 -3.27 -20.44 27.90
CA PHE A 346 -4.25 -21.49 28.21
C PHE A 346 -5.29 -21.09 29.26
#